data_AF-A0A7J9B6H1-F1
#
_entry.id   AF-A0A7J9B6H1-F1
#
_cell.length_a   1.000
_cell.length_b   1.000
_cell.length_c   1.000
_cell.angle_alpha   90.00
_cell.angle_beta   90.00
_cell.angle_gamma   90.00
#
_symmetry.space_group_name_H-M   'P 1'
#
loop_
_entity.id
_entity.type
_entity.pdbx_description
1 polymer ?
#
loop_
_entity_poly.entity_id
_entity_poly.type
_entity_poly.pdbx_seq_one_letter_code
_entity_poly.pdbx_strand_id
1 'polypeptide(L)'
;MGDDDEHNSSSTDEGRKEVDIYPLSCYYFGSKEAIVFKDETVSDRITRMKSNYAAYGLRTSVEAVLLVGSFSLLFFWVTVFIRRSSVMTSVLSKSGLNQVELFKHPHLLLLQLNNSIFKLPGGRLRPGETDIDGLRRKLSNKLSASRDGNETEWE
;
A
#
# COMPACT_ATOMS: atom_id res chain seq x y z
N MET A 1 27.28 18.20 -51.20
CA MET A 1 27.54 17.20 -50.16
C MET A 1 26.92 17.75 -48.89
N GLY A 2 25.80 17.18 -48.47
CA GLY A 2 25.09 17.58 -47.27
C GLY A 2 25.62 16.79 -46.07
N ASP A 3 25.75 17.47 -44.94
CA ASP A 3 25.91 16.85 -43.64
C ASP A 3 24.51 16.87 -43.00
N ASP A 4 23.92 15.69 -42.85
CA ASP A 4 22.59 15.51 -42.30
C ASP A 4 22.63 15.63 -40.77
N ASP A 5 21.94 16.63 -40.23
CA ASP A 5 21.69 16.80 -38.79
C ASP A 5 20.80 15.65 -38.29
N GLU A 6 21.43 14.66 -37.64
CA GLU A 6 20.75 13.54 -37.01
C GLU A 6 20.11 14.00 -35.68
N HIS A 7 18.91 14.56 -35.78
CA HIS A 7 18.03 14.77 -34.62
C HIS A 7 17.66 13.42 -34.01
N ASN A 8 18.44 12.99 -33.01
CA ASN A 8 18.09 11.89 -32.12
C ASN A 8 16.89 12.31 -31.26
N SER A 9 15.68 12.11 -31.79
CA SER A 9 14.45 12.15 -31.01
C SER A 9 14.49 10.97 -30.04
N SER A 10 14.88 11.24 -28.78
CA SER A 10 14.64 10.29 -27.71
C SER A 10 13.13 10.14 -27.55
N SER A 11 12.56 9.19 -28.27
CA SER A 11 11.19 8.75 -28.08
C SER A 11 11.10 8.19 -26.67
N THR A 12 10.63 9.00 -25.74
CA THR A 12 10.19 8.55 -24.42
C THR A 12 9.07 7.54 -24.71
N ASP A 13 9.40 6.26 -24.60
CA ASP A 13 8.43 5.19 -24.54
C ASP A 13 7.62 5.42 -23.25
N GLU A 14 6.58 6.25 -23.35
CA GLU A 14 5.45 6.29 -22.40
C GLU A 14 4.65 4.99 -22.60
N GLY A 15 5.36 3.87 -22.46
CA GLY A 15 4.83 2.53 -22.49
C GLY A 15 3.79 2.39 -21.40
N ARG A 16 2.72 1.67 -21.73
CA ARG A 16 1.64 1.36 -20.80
C ARG A 16 2.25 0.82 -19.50
N LYS A 17 2.06 1.56 -18.39
CA LYS A 17 2.53 1.16 -17.06
C LYS A 17 1.58 0.11 -16.51
N GLU A 18 1.93 -1.15 -16.69
CA GLU A 18 1.22 -2.29 -16.13
C GLU A 18 1.68 -2.56 -14.70
N VAL A 19 0.76 -2.91 -13.81
CA VAL A 19 1.04 -3.19 -12.39
C VAL A 19 0.37 -4.50 -12.00
N ASP A 20 1.18 -5.46 -11.54
CA ASP A 20 0.68 -6.74 -11.05
C ASP A 20 0.00 -6.58 -9.69
N ILE A 21 -1.22 -7.09 -9.58
CA ILE A 21 -2.00 -7.07 -8.34
C ILE A 21 -2.23 -8.50 -7.87
N TYR A 22 -1.72 -8.80 -6.69
CA TYR A 22 -1.86 -10.11 -6.06
C TYR A 22 -3.01 -10.12 -5.03
N PRO A 23 -3.73 -11.25 -4.87
CA PRO A 23 -4.78 -11.38 -3.86
C PRO A 23 -4.26 -11.07 -2.45
N LEU A 24 -5.12 -10.53 -1.58
CA LEU A 24 -4.79 -10.24 -0.18
C LEU A 24 -4.19 -11.44 0.57
N SER A 25 -4.59 -12.67 0.21
CA SER A 25 -4.10 -13.92 0.81
C SER A 25 -2.62 -14.20 0.56
N CYS A 26 -1.96 -13.52 -0.39
CA CYS A 26 -0.52 -13.63 -0.64
C CYS A 26 0.32 -12.82 0.35
N TYR A 27 -0.31 -12.03 1.22
CA TYR A 27 0.35 -11.16 2.19
C TYR A 27 0.06 -11.62 3.61
N TYR A 28 1.10 -11.67 4.43
CA TYR A 28 0.99 -11.93 5.87
C TYR A 28 1.06 -10.61 6.65
N PHE A 29 0.11 -10.41 7.57
CA PHE A 29 0.07 -9.24 8.43
C PHE A 29 0.49 -9.62 9.85
N GLY A 30 1.73 -9.25 10.21
CA GLY A 30 2.24 -9.39 11.56
C GLY A 30 1.85 -8.23 12.47
N SER A 31 2.07 -8.38 13.77
CA SER A 31 2.00 -7.29 14.74
C SER A 31 3.39 -6.69 14.99
N LYS A 32 3.42 -5.40 15.30
CA LYS A 32 4.60 -4.67 15.76
C LYS A 32 4.26 -3.97 17.06
N GLU A 33 5.26 -3.70 17.89
CA GLU A 33 5.11 -2.95 19.11
C GLU A 33 4.43 -1.60 18.87
N ALA A 34 3.58 -1.20 19.83
CA ALA A 34 2.87 0.06 19.77
C ALA A 34 3.89 1.21 19.86
N ILE A 35 3.88 2.07 18.85
CA ILE A 35 4.64 3.33 18.90
C ILE A 35 3.92 4.24 19.89
N VAL A 36 4.59 4.59 20.98
CA VAL A 36 4.07 5.54 21.97
C VAL A 36 3.95 6.90 21.30
N PHE A 37 2.72 7.42 21.20
CA PHE A 37 2.48 8.77 20.73
C PHE A 37 2.62 9.74 21.91
N LYS A 38 3.45 10.77 21.76
CA LYS A 38 3.48 11.89 22.70
C LYS A 38 2.27 12.78 22.43
N ASP A 39 1.56 13.17 23.48
CA ASP A 39 0.45 14.12 23.40
C ASP A 39 0.97 15.50 22.98
N GLU A 40 1.11 15.71 21.66
CA GLU A 40 1.51 16.97 21.06
C GLU A 40 0.27 17.85 20.90
N THR A 41 0.22 18.97 21.63
CA THR A 41 -0.88 19.93 21.45
C THR A 41 -0.84 20.54 20.05
N VAL A 42 -1.96 21.09 19.58
CA VAL A 42 -2.01 21.79 18.29
C VAL A 42 -1.00 22.94 18.25
N SER A 43 -0.83 23.64 19.37
CA SER A 43 0.19 24.69 19.54
C SER A 43 1.62 24.16 19.39
N ASP A 44 1.95 23.03 20.03
CA ASP A 44 3.29 22.43 19.93
C ASP A 44 3.59 22.03 18.49
N ARG A 45 2.61 21.43 17.82
CA ARG A 45 2.69 21.05 16.41
C ARG A 45 2.92 22.25 15.49
N ILE A 46 2.20 23.35 15.71
CA ILE A 46 2.36 24.58 14.92
C ILE A 46 3.74 25.19 15.17
N THR A 47 4.18 25.27 16.43
CA THR A 47 5.50 25.79 16.82
C THR A 47 6.62 25.00 16.15
N ARG A 48 6.54 23.66 16.22
CA ARG A 48 7.48 22.77 15.55
C ARG A 48 7.42 22.90 14.02
N MET A 49 6.25 23.13 13.43
CA MET A 49 6.13 23.33 11.99
C MET A 49 6.81 24.64 11.55
N LYS A 50 6.63 25.73 12.32
CA LYS A 50 7.28 27.03 12.08
C LYS A 50 8.80 26.94 12.23
N SER A 51 9.31 26.32 13.30
CA SER A 51 10.76 26.19 13.52
C SER A 51 11.45 25.36 12.43
N ASN A 52 10.83 24.24 12.02
CA ASN A 52 11.34 23.43 10.92
C ASN A 52 11.34 24.18 9.58
N TYR A 53 10.36 25.05 9.34
CA TYR A 53 10.34 25.86 8.12
C TYR A 53 11.45 26.91 8.11
N ALA A 54 11.69 27.57 9.25
CA ALA A 54 12.79 28.52 9.38
C ALA A 54 14.17 27.87 9.16
N ALA A 55 14.34 26.62 9.63
CA ALA A 55 15.62 25.91 9.52
C ALA A 55 15.85 25.24 8.16
N TYR A 56 14.82 24.62 7.57
CA TYR A 56 14.97 23.73 6.41
C TYR A 56 14.08 24.11 5.21
N GLY A 57 13.30 25.18 5.32
CA GLY A 57 12.36 25.60 4.29
C GLY A 57 11.17 24.66 4.15
N LEU A 58 10.73 24.41 2.91
CA LEU A 58 9.52 23.66 2.62
C LEU A 58 9.61 22.22 3.14
N ARG A 59 8.52 21.74 3.73
CA ARG A 59 8.42 20.35 4.18
C ARG A 59 8.18 19.42 2.99
N THR A 60 9.07 18.46 2.80
CA THR A 60 8.91 17.37 1.84
C THR A 60 8.46 16.09 2.53
N SER A 61 7.53 15.38 1.91
CA SER A 61 6.99 14.11 2.42
C SER A 61 6.57 13.20 1.28
N VAL A 62 6.71 11.91 1.51
CA VAL A 62 6.34 10.85 0.55
C VAL A 62 5.36 9.90 1.21
N GLU A 63 4.41 9.40 0.42
CA GLU A 63 3.41 8.43 0.84
C GLU A 63 3.30 7.34 -0.21
N ALA A 64 3.18 6.08 0.24
CA ALA A 64 3.04 4.92 -0.63
C ALA A 64 1.57 4.52 -0.76
N VAL A 65 1.21 4.14 -1.97
CA VAL A 65 -0.08 3.55 -2.33
C VAL A 65 0.15 2.06 -2.57
N LEU A 66 -0.41 1.22 -1.71
CA LEU A 66 -0.26 -0.24 -1.80
C LEU A 66 -1.59 -0.85 -2.25
N LEU A 67 -1.58 -1.54 -3.39
CA LEU A 67 -2.76 -2.15 -4.01
C LEU A 67 -2.76 -3.66 -3.80
N VAL A 68 -3.92 -4.21 -3.45
CA VAL A 68 -4.14 -5.66 -3.28
C VAL A 68 -5.46 -6.09 -3.91
N GLY A 69 -5.52 -7.33 -4.40
CA GLY A 69 -6.73 -7.88 -5.01
C GLY A 69 -7.70 -8.45 -3.98
N SER A 70 -9.00 -8.31 -4.24
CA SER A 70 -10.04 -8.94 -3.44
C SER A 70 -9.95 -10.47 -3.53
N PHE A 71 -10.06 -11.14 -2.38
CA PHE A 71 -10.13 -12.60 -2.30
C PHE A 71 -11.60 -13.05 -2.33
N SER A 72 -12.13 -13.39 -3.50
CA SER A 72 -13.49 -13.92 -3.61
C SER A 72 -13.50 -15.44 -3.36
N LEU A 73 -13.57 -15.85 -2.09
CA LEU A 73 -13.92 -17.23 -1.73
C LEU A 73 -15.35 -17.39 -1.17
N LEU A 74 -16.08 -16.28 -0.95
CA LEU A 74 -17.35 -16.34 -0.25
C LEU A 74 -18.47 -17.03 -1.06
N PHE A 75 -18.34 -17.11 -2.38
CA PHE A 75 -19.33 -17.82 -3.21
C PHE A 75 -19.17 -19.34 -3.21
N PHE A 76 -18.02 -19.89 -2.78
CA PHE A 76 -17.83 -21.35 -2.79
C PHE A 76 -18.36 -22.03 -1.52
N TRP A 77 -18.32 -21.37 -0.37
CA TRP A 77 -18.77 -21.95 0.91
C TRP A 77 -20.28 -21.83 1.17
N VAL A 78 -20.93 -20.76 0.69
CA VAL A 78 -22.38 -20.57 0.87
C VAL A 78 -23.19 -21.66 0.15
N THR A 79 -22.74 -22.12 -1.02
CA THR A 79 -23.39 -23.24 -1.74
C THR A 79 -23.16 -24.59 -1.05
N VAL A 80 -22.04 -24.78 -0.36
CA VAL A 80 -21.70 -26.05 0.31
C VAL A 80 -22.46 -26.21 1.64
N PHE A 81 -22.80 -25.12 2.34
CA PHE A 81 -23.49 -25.21 3.64
C PHE A 81 -25.03 -25.36 3.54
N ILE A 82 -25.67 -24.93 2.45
CA ILE A 82 -27.14 -25.03 2.25
C ILE A 82 -27.58 -26.42 1.73
N ARG A 83 -26.85 -27.50 2.02
CA ARG A 83 -27.24 -28.87 1.60
C ARG A 83 -27.12 -29.89 2.71
N ARG A 84 -27.69 -29.58 3.88
CA ARG A 84 -28.12 -30.58 4.86
C ARG A 84 -29.60 -30.94 4.66
N SER A 85 -29.91 -31.69 3.60
CA SER A 85 -30.85 -32.83 3.64
C SER A 85 -30.86 -33.56 2.30
N SER A 86 -30.88 -34.89 2.40
CA SER A 86 -30.74 -35.93 1.38
C SER A 86 -31.54 -35.72 0.08
N VAL A 87 -30.85 -35.58 -1.06
CA VAL A 87 -30.93 -36.49 -2.23
C VAL A 87 -29.89 -36.07 -3.28
N MET A 88 -29.08 -37.02 -3.73
CA MET A 88 -28.09 -36.86 -4.78
C MET A 88 -28.74 -37.05 -6.15
N THR A 89 -28.86 -35.96 -6.92
CA THR A 89 -28.95 -36.03 -8.38
C THR A 89 -28.03 -34.94 -8.95
N SER A 90 -26.97 -35.40 -9.62
CA SER A 90 -26.12 -34.56 -10.44
C SER A 90 -26.80 -34.31 -11.78
N VAL A 91 -27.07 -33.05 -12.12
CA VAL A 91 -26.91 -32.53 -13.49
C VAL A 91 -26.63 -31.03 -13.35
N LEU A 92 -25.37 -30.65 -13.14
CA LEU A 92 -24.97 -29.27 -13.41
C LEU A 92 -24.47 -29.25 -14.85
N SER A 93 -25.37 -28.90 -15.78
CA SER A 93 -24.98 -28.54 -17.14
C SER A 93 -23.96 -27.40 -17.05
N LYS A 94 -22.77 -27.62 -17.60
CA LYS A 94 -21.67 -26.62 -17.67
C LYS A 94 -21.95 -25.46 -18.63
N SER A 95 -23.19 -25.25 -19.07
CA SER A 95 -23.58 -24.14 -19.93
C SER A 95 -24.36 -23.10 -19.12
N GLY A 96 -23.68 -22.11 -18.56
CA GLY A 96 -24.36 -20.93 -18.00
C GLY A 96 -24.14 -20.65 -16.52
N LEU A 97 -23.03 -21.10 -15.92
CA LEU A 97 -22.48 -20.37 -14.78
C LEU A 97 -21.89 -19.07 -15.34
N ASN A 98 -22.74 -18.05 -15.50
CA ASN A 98 -22.29 -16.68 -15.43
C ASN A 98 -21.65 -16.55 -14.06
N GLN A 99 -20.33 -16.72 -14.02
CA GLN A 99 -19.50 -16.26 -12.93
C GLN A 99 -19.90 -14.79 -12.79
N VAL A 100 -20.76 -14.49 -11.82
CA VAL A 100 -21.00 -13.11 -11.43
C VAL A 100 -19.63 -12.68 -10.97
N GLU A 101 -18.91 -12.01 -11.86
CA GLU A 101 -17.62 -11.45 -11.59
C GLU A 101 -17.90 -10.45 -10.48
N LEU A 102 -17.71 -10.90 -9.24
CA LEU A 102 -17.87 -10.08 -8.06
C LEU A 102 -16.67 -9.15 -8.07
N PHE A 103 -16.75 -8.17 -8.97
CA PHE A 103 -16.03 -6.92 -9.00
C PHE A 103 -14.63 -7.03 -8.37
N LYS A 104 -13.65 -7.46 -9.18
CA LYS A 104 -12.22 -7.43 -8.85
C LYS A 104 -11.73 -5.97 -8.77
N HIS A 105 -12.19 -5.21 -7.79
CA HIS A 105 -11.69 -3.86 -7.57
C HIS A 105 -10.39 -3.93 -6.76
N PRO A 106 -9.34 -3.21 -7.16
CA PRO A 106 -8.15 -3.11 -6.34
C PRO A 106 -8.50 -2.44 -4.99
N HIS A 107 -8.00 -3.01 -3.91
CA HIS A 107 -8.11 -2.45 -2.57
C HIS A 107 -6.84 -1.69 -2.21
N LEU A 108 -7.01 -0.58 -1.50
CA LEU A 108 -5.92 0.21 -0.93
C LEU A 108 -5.62 -0.24 0.50
N LEU A 109 -4.35 -0.52 0.80
CA LEU A 109 -3.91 -0.75 2.18
C LEU A 109 -3.64 0.59 2.87
N LEU A 110 -4.27 0.79 4.03
CA LEU A 110 -4.15 1.99 4.86
C LEU A 110 -3.74 1.60 6.29
N LEU A 111 -3.00 2.49 6.95
CA LEU A 111 -2.71 2.38 8.37
C LEU A 111 -3.85 2.99 9.18
N GLN A 112 -4.56 2.17 9.92
CA GLN A 112 -5.57 2.60 10.87
C GLN A 112 -4.90 2.90 12.22
N LEU A 113 -4.96 4.15 12.68
CA LEU A 113 -4.40 4.54 13.98
C LEU A 113 -5.45 4.42 15.10
N ASN A 114 -6.63 4.98 14.84
CA ASN A 114 -7.81 4.95 15.72
C ASN A 114 -9.02 4.45 14.91
N ASN A 115 -10.21 4.41 15.51
CA ASN A 115 -11.42 3.94 14.85
C ASN A 115 -11.85 4.75 13.61
N SER A 116 -11.33 5.98 13.43
CA SER A 116 -11.74 6.88 12.34
C SER A 116 -10.58 7.56 11.63
N ILE A 117 -9.33 7.19 11.90
CA ILE A 117 -8.15 7.82 11.31
C ILE A 117 -7.38 6.80 10.49
N PHE A 118 -7.33 7.04 9.18
CA PHE A 118 -6.60 6.24 8.21
C PHE A 118 -5.51 7.10 7.56
N LYS A 119 -4.32 6.52 7.37
CA LYS A 119 -3.18 7.20 6.74
C LYS A 119 -2.48 6.27 5.75
N LEU A 120 -1.94 6.86 4.69
CA LEU A 120 -1.01 6.14 3.83
C LEU A 120 0.32 5.88 4.57
N PRO A 121 0.98 4.75 4.31
CA PRO A 121 2.31 4.49 4.84
C PRO A 121 3.32 5.45 4.18
N GLY A 122 3.97 6.28 5.00
CA GLY A 122 4.87 7.32 4.49
C GLY A 122 5.39 8.24 5.58
N GLY A 123 5.92 9.40 5.18
CA GLY A 123 6.28 10.46 6.10
C GLY A 123 7.25 11.50 5.54
N ARG A 124 7.74 12.35 6.45
CA ARG A 124 8.68 13.44 6.12
C ARG A 124 10.05 12.90 5.68
N LEU A 125 10.59 13.46 4.62
CA LEU A 125 11.94 13.21 4.13
C LEU A 125 12.99 13.94 4.98
N ARG A 126 14.22 13.43 4.96
CA ARG A 126 15.40 14.13 5.50
C ARG A 126 15.89 15.17 4.47
N PRO A 127 16.56 16.26 4.90
CA PRO A 127 17.19 17.19 3.96
C PRO A 127 18.19 16.46 3.05
N GLY A 128 18.10 16.68 1.74
CA GLY A 128 18.97 16.04 0.74
C GLY A 128 18.67 14.57 0.44
N GLU A 129 17.64 13.97 1.05
CA GLU A 129 17.22 12.61 0.76
C GLU A 129 16.34 12.56 -0.50
N THR A 130 16.51 11.53 -1.33
CA THR A 130 15.66 11.32 -2.50
C THR A 130 14.28 10.79 -2.10
N ASP A 131 13.26 11.05 -2.92
CA ASP A 131 11.89 10.59 -2.68
C ASP A 131 11.81 9.06 -2.56
N ILE A 132 12.55 8.34 -3.42
CA ILE A 132 12.54 6.87 -3.47
C ILE A 132 13.23 6.28 -2.23
N ASP A 133 14.41 6.77 -1.86
CA ASP A 133 15.14 6.27 -0.69
C ASP A 133 14.39 6.58 0.60
N GLY A 134 13.83 7.78 0.68
CA GLY A 134 12.98 8.18 1.78
C GLY A 134 11.73 7.32 1.88
N LEU A 135 11.05 7.03 0.77
CA LEU A 135 9.87 6.17 0.78
C LEU A 135 10.22 4.75 1.23
N ARG A 136 11.31 4.18 0.69
CA ARG A 136 11.81 2.85 1.06
C ARG A 136 12.12 2.76 2.55
N ARG A 137 12.79 3.77 3.12
CA ARG A 137 13.08 3.85 4.55
C ARG A 137 11.80 3.95 5.38
N LYS A 138 10.82 4.77 4.96
CA LYS A 138 9.54 4.91 5.67
C LYS A 138 8.72 3.63 5.65
N LEU A 139 8.67 2.94 4.51
CA LEU A 139 8.01 1.65 4.37
C LEU A 139 8.66 0.60 5.26
N SER A 140 10.00 0.50 5.22
CA SER A 140 10.76 -0.43 6.06
C SER A 140 10.46 -0.20 7.54
N ASN A 141 10.51 1.04 8.02
CA ASN A 141 10.25 1.33 9.43
C ASN A 141 8.81 1.02 9.88
N LYS A 142 7.82 1.15 8.97
CA LYS A 142 6.39 0.99 9.29
C LYS A 142 5.87 -0.43 9.11
N LEU A 143 6.39 -1.17 8.11
CA LEU A 143 5.80 -2.43 7.66
C LEU A 143 6.76 -3.63 7.77
N SER A 144 8.04 -3.43 8.11
CA SER A 144 8.95 -4.56 8.29
C SER A 144 8.46 -5.47 9.40
N ALA A 145 8.64 -6.78 9.21
CA ALA A 145 8.48 -7.75 10.28
C ALA A 145 9.36 -7.33 11.48
N SER A 146 8.83 -7.47 12.69
CA SER A 146 9.65 -7.35 13.90
C SER A 146 10.68 -8.48 13.86
N ARG A 147 11.93 -8.17 13.52
CA ARG A 147 13.02 -9.09 13.81
C ARG A 147 13.28 -8.92 15.29
N ASP A 148 12.88 -9.89 16.09
CA ASP A 148 13.36 -10.02 17.45
C ASP A 148 14.90 -9.96 17.40
N GLY A 149 15.49 -8.97 18.06
CA GLY A 149 16.94 -8.89 18.26
C GLY A 149 17.59 -7.59 17.80
N ASN A 150 17.59 -6.61 18.71
CA ASN A 150 18.78 -5.82 19.06
C ASN A 150 19.42 -4.96 17.95
N GLU A 151 18.81 -3.80 17.64
CA GLU A 151 19.57 -2.63 17.22
C GLU A 151 19.08 -1.39 17.98
N THR A 152 19.81 -1.12 19.06
CA THR A 152 19.82 0.11 19.85
C THR A 152 20.15 1.33 18.97
N GLU A 153 19.53 2.46 19.31
CA GLU A 153 20.10 3.83 19.25
C GLU A 153 20.35 4.45 17.84
N TRP A 154 20.03 5.73 17.57
CA TRP A 154 20.31 6.92 18.38
C TRP A 154 19.31 8.07 18.15
N GLU A 155 19.44 9.06 19.03
CA GLU A 155 18.78 10.38 19.17
C GLU A 155 18.52 11.20 17.90
#